data_AF-A0A183FBA9-F1
#
_entry.id   AF-A0A183FBA9-F1
#
_cell.length_a   1.000
_cell.length_b   1.000
_cell.length_c   1.000
_cell.angle_alpha   90.00
_cell.angle_beta   90.00
_cell.angle_gamma   90.00
#
_symmetry.space_group_name_H-M   'P 1'
#
loop_
_entity.id
_entity.type
_entity.pdbx_description
1 polymer ?
#
loop_
_entity_poly.entity_id
_entity_poly.type
_entity_poly.pdbx_seq_one_letter_code
_entity_poly.pdbx_strand_id
1 'polypeptide(L)' 'MEASRSATPLISIPFFFDQIRNSRAVELNGWGIPVSRFSLRDSPDDLRRALHELLGDPR' A
#
# COMPACT_ATOMS: atom_id res chain seq x y z
N MET A 1 1.19 -4.60 12.57
CA MET A 1 -0.12 -4.79 13.24
C MET A 1 -0.75 -3.47 13.65
N GLU A 2 0.02 -2.47 14.06
CA GLU A 2 -0.49 -1.14 14.47
C GLU A 2 -1.50 -0.50 13.52
N ALA A 3 -1.18 -0.42 12.22
CA ALA A 3 -2.09 0.17 11.22
C ALA A 3 -3.43 -0.57 11.13
N SER A 4 -3.42 -1.90 11.13
CA SER A 4 -4.63 -2.72 11.11
C SER A 4 -5.46 -2.53 12.38
N ARG A 5 -4.83 -2.48 13.56
CA ARG A 5 -5.52 -2.28 14.85
C ARG A 5 -6.12 -0.88 14.99
N SER A 6 -5.51 0.11 14.34
CA SER A 6 -5.93 1.51 14.39
C SER A 6 -6.86 1.90 13.24
N ALA A 7 -7.34 0.91 12.46
CA ALA A 7 -8.14 1.11 11.25
C ALA A 7 -7.53 2.16 10.29
N THR A 8 -6.19 2.20 10.22
CA THR A 8 -5.46 3.15 9.39
C THR A 8 -5.15 2.49 8.04
N PRO A 9 -5.64 3.04 6.92
CA PRO A 9 -5.40 2.47 5.61
C PRO A 9 -3.91 2.58 5.24
N LEU A 10 -3.39 1.61 4.49
CA LEU A 10 -1.95 1.46 4.27
C LEU A 10 -1.58 1.50 2.78
N ILE A 11 -0.60 2.31 2.40
CA ILE A 11 0.16 2.11 1.15
C ILE A 11 1.42 1.34 1.49
N SER A 12 1.60 0.17 0.89
CA SER A 12 2.73 -0.73 1.20
C SER A 12 3.69 -0.83 0.02
N ILE A 13 4.99 -0.62 0.28
CA ILE A 13 6.05 -0.77 -0.72
C ILE A 13 7.00 -1.86 -0.24
N PRO A 14 6.80 -3.13 -0.63
CA PRO A 14 7.63 -4.21 -0.14
C PRO A 14 9.01 -4.19 -0.81
N PHE A 15 10.06 -4.17 0.00
CA PHE A 15 11.44 -4.22 -0.48
C PHE A 15 11.97 -5.64 -0.46
N PHE A 16 11.84 -6.38 0.64
CA PHE A 16 12.44 -7.71 0.73
C PHE A 16 11.57 -8.69 1.53
N PHE A 17 11.76 -9.97 1.23
CA PHE A 17 11.26 -11.12 2.00
C PHE A 17 9.74 -11.12 2.23
N ASP A 18 9.34 -11.27 3.49
CA ASP A 18 7.98 -11.48 3.97
C ASP A 18 7.06 -10.28 3.73
N GLN A 19 7.64 -9.08 3.52
CA GLN A 19 6.89 -7.88 3.17
C GLN A 19 6.02 -8.08 1.92
N ILE A 20 6.44 -8.91 0.95
CA ILE A 20 5.64 -9.22 -0.24
C ILE A 20 4.33 -9.92 0.15
N ARG A 21 4.40 -10.90 1.07
CA ARG A 21 3.23 -11.65 1.55
C ARG A 21 2.35 -10.77 2.43
N ASN A 22 2.96 -9.95 3.29
CA ASN A 22 2.24 -9.04 4.18
C ASN A 22 1.50 -7.96 3.37
N SER A 23 2.16 -7.37 2.36
CA SER A 23 1.57 -6.39 1.45
C SER A 23 0.37 -6.96 0.69
N ARG A 24 0.50 -8.18 0.15
CA ARG A 24 -0.63 -8.88 -0.49
C ARG A 24 -1.76 -9.22 0.47
N ALA A 25 -1.46 -9.57 1.72
CA ALA A 25 -2.49 -9.81 2.72
C ALA A 25 -3.29 -8.54 3.05
N VAL A 26 -2.65 -7.38 3.09
CA VAL A 26 -3.32 -6.09 3.28
C VAL A 26 -4.26 -5.77 2.12
N GLU A 27 -3.79 -5.96 0.89
CA GLU A 27 -4.58 -5.79 -0.34
C GLU A 27 -5.81 -6.70 -0.36
N LEU A 28 -5.63 -8.01 -0.11
CA LEU A 28 -6.71 -8.99 -0.11
C LEU A 28 -7.75 -8.75 0.99
N ASN A 29 -7.33 -8.18 2.12
CA ASN A 29 -8.24 -7.79 3.20
C ASN A 29 -8.91 -6.42 2.94
N GLY A 30 -8.61 -5.76 1.81
CA GLY A 30 -9.32 -4.56 1.35
C GLY A 30 -8.98 -3.25 2.05
N TRP A 31 -7.91 -3.20 2.86
CA TRP A 31 -7.57 -2.02 3.67
C TRP A 31 -6.22 -1.38 3.32
N GLY A 32 -5.66 -1.71 2.15
CA GLY A 32 -4.48 -1.01 1.66
C GLY A 32 -4.12 -1.31 0.22
N ILE A 33 -3.21 -0.50 -0.30
CA ILE A 33 -2.80 -0.47 -1.70
C ILE A 33 -1.30 -0.84 -1.77
N PRO A 34 -0.94 -1.94 -2.45
CA PRO A 34 0.46 -2.27 -2.69
C PRO A 34 1.01 -1.43 -3.86
N VAL A 35 2.22 -0.89 -3.68
CA VAL A 35 2.96 -0.15 -4.71
C VAL A 35 4.29 -0.84 -4.92
N SER A 36 4.67 -1.05 -6.18
CA SER A 36 5.96 -1.65 -6.53
C SER A 36 7.11 -0.75 -6.11
N ARG A 37 8.15 -1.32 -5.50
CA ARG A 37 9.38 -0.58 -5.19
C ARG A 37 10.05 0.02 -6.42
N PHE A 38 9.84 -0.58 -7.60
CA PHE A 38 10.37 -0.07 -8.86
C PHE A 38 9.64 1.21 -9.30
N SER A 39 8.37 1.38 -8.94
CA SER A 39 7.62 2.60 -9.23
C SER A 39 8.25 3.84 -8.56
N LEU A 40 9.02 3.68 -7.48
CA LEU A 40 9.73 4.81 -6.87
C LEU A 40 10.79 5.44 -7.79
N ARG A 41 11.34 4.66 -8.73
CA ARG A 41 12.33 5.13 -9.70
C ARG A 41 11.70 5.34 -11.08
N ASP A 42 10.92 4.36 -11.52
CA ASP A 42 10.48 4.24 -12.92
C ASP A 42 9.15 4.96 -13.18
N SER A 43 8.29 5.07 -12.14
CA SER A 43 6.92 5.60 -12.25
C SER A 43 6.47 6.29 -10.96
N PRO A 44 7.10 7.40 -10.52
CA PRO A 44 6.79 8.01 -9.23
C PRO A 44 5.34 8.49 -9.09
N ASP A 45 4.66 8.75 -10.23
CA ASP A 45 3.23 9.06 -10.28
C ASP A 45 2.34 7.94 -9.75
N ASP A 46 2.79 6.68 -9.76
CA ASP A 46 2.03 5.57 -9.18
C ASP A 46 1.83 5.73 -7.66
N LEU A 47 2.87 6.19 -6.96
CA LEU A 47 2.77 6.47 -5.53
C LEU A 47 1.83 7.64 -5.27
N ARG A 48 1.91 8.69 -6.11
CA ARG A 48 1.01 9.85 -6.01
C ARG A 48 -0.44 9.44 -6.25
N ARG A 49 -0.69 8.60 -7.25
CA ARG A 49 -2.02 8.04 -7.55
C ARG A 49 -2.55 7.21 -6.39
N ALA A 50 -1.74 6.30 -5.84
CA ALA A 50 -2.11 5.49 -4.67
C ALA A 50 -2.45 6.37 -3.46
N LEU A 51 -1.70 7.45 -3.23
CA LEU A 51 -2.00 8.45 -2.21
C LEU A 51 -3.35 9.14 -2.42
N HIS A 52 -3.64 9.57 -3.64
CA HIS A 52 -4.93 10.19 -3.95
C HIS A 52 -6.10 9.20 -3.85
N GLU A 53 -5.90 7.94 -4.24
CA GLU A 53 -6.91 6.89 -4.06
C GLU A 53 -7.20 6.65 -2.58
N LEU A 54 -6.14 6.50 -1.76
CA LEU A 54 -6.26 6.26 -0.32
C LEU A 54 -6.96 7.39 0.45
N LEU A 55 -6.75 8.65 0.02
CA LEU A 55 -7.30 9.84 0.68
C LEU A 55 -8.65 10.28 0.10
N GLY A 56 -8.92 9.96 -1.16
CA GLY A 56 -10.10 10.39 -1.90
C GLY A 56 -11.26 9.40 -1.87
N ASP A 57 -11.00 8.13 -1.52
CA ASP A 57 -12.01 7.07 -1.46
C ASP A 57 -12.26 6.65 0.00
N PRO A 58 -13.35 7.12 0.64
CA PRO A 58 -13.73 6.66 1.98
C PRO A 58 -14.40 5.29 1.85
N ARG A 59 -13.60 4.23 1.68
CA ARG A 59 -14.07 2.84 1.81
C ARG A 59 -14.25 2.44 3.26
#